data_AF-E9I5G3-F1
#
_entry.id   AF-E9I5G3-F1
#
_cell.length_a   1.000
_cell.length_b   1.000
_cell.length_c   1.000
_cell.angle_alpha   90.00
_cell.angle_beta   90.00
_cell.angle_gamma   90.00
#
_symmetry.space_group_name_H-M   'P 1'
#
loop_
_entity.id
_entity.type
_entity.pdbx_description
1 polymer ?
#
loop_
_entity_poly.entity_id
_entity_poly.type
_entity_poly.pdbx_seq_one_letter_code
_entity_poly.pdbx_strand_id
1 'polypeptide(L)'
;TYGTVFMAKNRENQGIVALKRVRLDDDAEIFAFSNRLGEKFNEATLRTALTHVIQNNEELAVAGGEMISKFTNGYLRAVFTRVPEELIMAMHDFLTFTSNLETVGKHIGLGDLMLCSDFPCESETYVKSLMKQL
;
A
#
# COMPACT_ATOMS: atom_id res chain seq x y z
N THR A 1 5.28 -9.38 19.40
CA THR A 1 5.95 -8.27 20.10
C THR A 1 5.56 -6.98 19.40
N TYR A 2 4.68 -6.18 19.99
CA TYR A 2 4.16 -4.96 19.39
C TYR A 2 5.29 -3.93 19.21
N GLY A 3 5.45 -3.39 18.00
CA GLY A 3 6.45 -2.37 17.69
C GLY A 3 6.35 -1.19 18.66
N THR A 4 7.49 -0.69 19.13
CA THR A 4 7.54 0.43 20.08
C THR A 4 7.30 1.74 19.32
N VAL A 5 6.25 2.46 19.67
CA VAL A 5 5.98 3.81 19.16
C VAL A 5 6.78 4.80 20.00
N PHE A 6 7.63 5.59 19.36
CA PHE A 6 8.43 6.64 19.99
C PHE A 6 7.90 8.00 19.57
N MET A 7 7.73 8.90 20.53
CA MET A 7 7.43 10.28 20.22
C MET A 7 8.75 11.03 19.98
N ALA A 8 8.92 11.62 18.80
CA ALA A 8 10.07 12.44 18.46
C ALA A 8 9.62 13.86 18.15
N LYS A 9 10.41 14.85 18.56
CA LYS A 9 10.14 16.25 18.20
C LYS A 9 10.73 16.52 16.82
N ASN A 10 9.89 16.84 15.85
CA ASN A 10 10.29 17.27 14.52
C ASN A 10 11.11 18.57 14.65
N ARG A 11 12.30 18.57 14.04
CA ARG A 11 13.32 19.60 14.23
C ARG A 11 12.99 20.90 13.47
N GLU A 12 12.15 20.82 12.45
CA GLU A 12 11.82 21.94 11.56
C GLU A 12 10.57 22.69 12.03
N ASN A 13 9.51 21.97 12.38
CA ASN A 13 8.24 22.57 12.79
C ASN A 13 7.97 22.50 14.31
N GLN A 14 8.92 21.95 15.08
CA GLN A 14 8.82 21.74 16.54
C GLN A 14 7.65 20.85 16.99
N GLY A 15 6.91 20.22 16.06
CA GLY A 15 5.79 19.33 16.35
C GLY A 15 6.24 17.99 16.91
N ILE A 16 5.43 17.35 17.75
CA ILE A 16 5.68 15.98 18.22
C ILE A 16 5.12 15.02 17.18
N VAL A 17 5.96 14.17 16.61
CA VAL A 17 5.60 13.12 15.65
C VAL A 17 5.74 11.74 16.29
N ALA A 18 4.77 10.86 16.02
CA ALA A 18 4.78 9.48 16.48
C ALA A 18 5.51 8.61 15.47
N LEU A 19 6.75 8.22 15.80
CA LEU A 19 7.57 7.32 14.98
C LEU A 19 7.41 5.88 15.47
N LYS A 20 6.75 5.03 14.68
CA LYS A 20 6.80 3.58 14.92
C LYS A 20 8.17 3.08 14.45
N ARG A 21 9.08 2.83 15.40
CA ARG A 21 10.31 2.08 15.09
C ARG A 21 9.89 0.61 15.06
N VAL A 22 9.49 0.13 13.89
CA VAL A 22 9.46 -1.31 13.65
C VAL A 22 10.91 -1.76 13.85
N ARG A 23 11.18 -2.56 14.89
CA ARG A 23 12.39 -3.35 14.92
C ARG A 23 12.20 -4.38 13.82
N LEU A 24 12.57 -3.97 12.62
CA LEU A 24 12.60 -4.86 11.49
C LEU A 24 13.76 -5.82 11.74
N ASP A 25 13.45 -6.99 12.29
CA ASP A 25 14.08 -8.18 11.73
C ASP A 25 13.42 -8.33 10.35
N ASP A 26 13.87 -7.51 9.38
CA ASP A 26 13.21 -7.24 8.09
C ASP A 26 12.71 -8.52 7.41
N ASP A 27 13.49 -9.60 7.53
CA ASP A 27 13.22 -10.88 6.89
C ASP A 27 11.96 -11.56 7.43
N ALA A 28 11.68 -11.45 8.73
CA ALA A 28 10.57 -12.19 9.35
C ALA A 28 9.21 -11.57 9.01
N GLU A 29 9.10 -10.25 8.99
CA GLU A 29 7.86 -9.56 8.65
C GLU A 29 7.58 -9.63 7.14
N ILE A 30 8.61 -9.49 6.30
CA ILE A 30 8.51 -9.69 4.84
C ILE A 30 8.08 -11.12 4.51
N PHE A 31 8.68 -12.11 5.18
CA PHE A 31 8.30 -13.51 5.03
C PHE A 31 6.86 -13.78 5.48
N ALA A 32 6.46 -13.24 6.63
CA ALA A 32 5.10 -13.38 7.14
C ALA A 32 4.07 -12.74 6.21
N PHE A 33 4.37 -11.58 5.63
CA PHE A 33 3.53 -10.92 4.64
C PHE A 33 3.38 -11.73 3.36
N SER A 34 4.50 -12.22 2.82
CA SER A 34 4.51 -13.07 1.62
C SER A 34 3.65 -14.32 1.82
N ASN A 35 3.81 -15.00 2.96
CA ASN A 35 3.00 -16.16 3.30
C ASN A 35 1.52 -15.82 3.53
N ARG A 36 1.22 -14.63 4.07
CA ARG A 36 -0.17 -14.18 4.28
C ARG A 36 -0.90 -13.97 2.96
N LEU A 37 -0.22 -13.43 1.94
CA LEU A 37 -0.79 -13.24 0.61
C LEU A 37 -0.74 -14.51 -0.25
N GLY A 38 0.07 -15.50 0.14
CA GLY A 38 0.26 -16.72 -0.66
C GLY A 38 1.05 -16.47 -1.94
N GLU A 39 1.80 -15.37 -2.01
CA GLU A 39 2.57 -14.94 -3.17
C GLU A 39 4.07 -15.00 -2.91
N LYS A 40 4.85 -15.26 -3.97
CA LYS A 40 6.31 -15.18 -3.93
C LYS A 40 6.75 -13.83 -4.49
N PHE A 41 6.97 -12.87 -3.61
CA PHE A 41 7.50 -11.56 -4.01
C PHE A 41 9.01 -11.62 -4.24
N ASN A 42 9.50 -10.75 -5.14
CA ASN A 42 10.92 -10.45 -5.18
C ASN A 42 11.28 -9.62 -3.95
N GLU A 43 12.11 -10.16 -3.08
CA GLU A 43 12.50 -9.52 -1.82
C GLU A 43 13.11 -8.13 -2.04
N ALA A 44 13.93 -7.95 -3.08
CA ALA A 44 14.54 -6.66 -3.39
C ALA A 44 13.48 -5.61 -3.78
N THR A 45 12.49 -5.99 -4.59
CA THR A 45 11.38 -5.10 -4.97
C THR A 45 10.51 -4.77 -3.76
N LEU A 46 10.20 -5.76 -2.93
CA LEU A 46 9.36 -5.59 -1.76
C LEU A 46 10.05 -4.69 -0.71
N ARG A 47 11.36 -4.88 -0.51
CA ARG A 47 12.20 -4.00 0.33
C ARG A 47 12.27 -2.58 -0.24
N THR A 48 12.42 -2.40 -1.54
CA THR A 48 12.39 -1.04 -2.12
C THR A 48 11.02 -0.38 -1.97
N ALA A 49 9.94 -1.14 -2.08
CA ALA A 49 8.58 -0.63 -1.92
C ALA A 49 8.24 -0.29 -0.46
N LEU A 50 8.75 -1.06 0.51
CA LEU A 50 8.39 -0.98 1.94
C LEU A 50 9.44 -0.30 2.83
N THR A 51 10.72 -0.37 2.47
CA THR A 51 11.84 0.16 3.25
C THR A 51 12.24 1.54 2.71
N HIS A 52 12.01 2.58 3.50
CA HIS A 52 12.16 4.00 3.16
C HIS A 52 13.64 4.45 3.07
N VAL A 53 14.48 3.76 2.27
CA VAL A 53 15.79 4.30 1.87
C VAL A 53 15.57 5.16 0.62
N ILE A 54 15.07 6.37 0.84
CA ILE A 54 15.22 7.56 -0.02
C ILE A 54 15.15 7.24 -1.54
N GLN A 55 14.09 6.59 -2.00
CA GLN A 55 13.71 6.62 -3.41
C GLN A 55 12.25 7.04 -3.50
N ASN A 56 12.00 8.04 -4.35
CA ASN A 56 10.65 8.49 -4.63
C ASN A 56 9.96 7.39 -5.44
N ASN A 57 9.09 6.61 -4.79
CA ASN A 57 8.36 5.51 -5.40
C ASN A 57 7.03 5.97 -6.05
N GLU A 58 6.91 7.25 -6.41
CA GLU A 58 5.73 7.81 -7.06
C GLU A 58 5.53 7.21 -8.46
N GLU A 59 6.60 6.94 -9.20
CA GLU A 59 6.53 6.24 -10.49
C GLU A 59 5.93 4.83 -10.35
N LEU A 60 6.32 4.09 -9.30
CA LEU A 60 5.76 2.76 -9.02
C LEU A 60 4.29 2.85 -8.62
N ALA A 61 3.91 3.84 -7.81
CA ALA A 61 2.51 4.05 -7.44
C ALA A 61 1.64 4.40 -8.66
N VAL A 62 2.15 5.23 -9.58
CA VAL A 62 1.46 5.55 -10.84
C VAL A 62 1.33 4.30 -11.71
N ALA A 63 2.42 3.56 -11.91
CA ALA A 63 2.42 2.35 -12.71
C ALA A 63 1.46 1.28 -12.16
N GLY A 64 1.45 1.06 -10.84
CA GLY A 64 0.51 0.15 -10.19
C GLY A 64 -0.95 0.61 -10.30
N GLY A 65 -1.19 1.93 -10.21
CA GLY A 65 -2.52 2.51 -10.47
C GLY A 65 -3.02 2.24 -11.90
N GLU A 66 -2.17 2.45 -12.90
CA GLU A 66 -2.47 2.12 -14.30
C GLU A 66 -2.72 0.62 -14.50
N MET A 67 -1.92 -0.22 -13.84
CA MET A 67 -2.04 -1.67 -13.90
C MET A 67 -3.36 -2.17 -13.32
N ILE A 68 -3.74 -1.71 -12.13
CA ILE A 68 -5.02 -2.02 -11.48
C ILE A 68 -6.18 -1.57 -12.37
N SER A 69 -6.10 -0.36 -12.93
CA SER A 69 -7.16 0.17 -13.78
C SER A 69 -7.34 -0.67 -15.05
N LYS A 70 -6.23 -1.01 -15.72
CA LYS A 70 -6.24 -1.83 -16.92
C LYS A 70 -6.76 -3.23 -16.64
N PHE A 71 -6.30 -3.86 -15.55
CA PHE A 71 -6.75 -5.19 -15.15
C PHE A 71 -8.24 -5.20 -14.82
N THR A 72 -8.70 -4.27 -13.97
CA THR A 72 -10.10 -4.20 -13.53
C THR A 72 -11.03 -3.98 -14.71
N ASN A 73 -10.73 -3.02 -15.60
CA ASN A 73 -11.50 -2.80 -16.81
C ASN A 73 -11.51 -4.01 -17.74
N GLY A 74 -10.35 -4.64 -17.96
CA GLY A 74 -10.24 -5.84 -18.80
C GLY A 74 -11.04 -7.02 -18.24
N TYR A 75 -10.94 -7.25 -16.93
CA TYR A 75 -11.68 -8.31 -16.23
C TYR A 75 -13.19 -8.07 -16.28
N LEU A 76 -13.65 -6.85 -15.97
CA LEU A 76 -15.06 -6.50 -16.01
C LEU A 76 -15.64 -6.64 -17.42
N ARG A 77 -14.94 -6.21 -18.47
CA ARG A 77 -15.37 -6.39 -19.86
C ARG A 77 -15.43 -7.87 -20.28
N ALA A 78 -14.50 -8.69 -19.79
CA ALA A 78 -14.47 -10.12 -20.08
C ALA A 78 -15.61 -10.88 -19.39
N VAL A 79 -15.90 -10.55 -18.13
CA VAL A 79 -16.95 -11.20 -17.33
C VAL A 79 -18.34 -10.68 -17.71
N PHE A 80 -18.48 -9.37 -17.91
CA PHE A 80 -19.74 -8.73 -18.24
C PHE A 80 -19.78 -8.31 -19.71
N THR A 81 -20.01 -9.28 -20.59
CA THR A 81 -19.98 -9.08 -22.05
C THR A 81 -21.12 -8.23 -22.63
N ARG A 82 -22.13 -7.90 -21.84
CA ARG A 82 -23.37 -7.22 -22.29
C ARG A 82 -23.74 -5.97 -21.50
N VAL A 83 -22.92 -5.55 -20.55
CA VAL A 83 -23.20 -4.34 -19.78
C VAL A 83 -22.71 -3.09 -20.52
N PRO A 84 -23.37 -1.93 -20.33
CA PRO A 84 -22.89 -0.66 -20.87
C PRO A 84 -21.54 -0.26 -20.27
N GLU A 85 -20.75 0.48 -21.04
CA GLU A 85 -19.40 0.92 -20.62
C GLU A 85 -19.48 1.84 -19.39
N GLU A 86 -20.55 2.61 -19.25
CA GLU A 86 -20.79 3.48 -18.09
C GLU A 86 -20.89 2.68 -16.78
N LEU A 87 -21.48 1.48 -16.83
CA LEU A 87 -21.56 0.61 -15.67
C LEU A 87 -20.20 -0.03 -15.36
N ILE A 88 -19.44 -0.40 -16.39
CA ILE A 88 -18.07 -0.91 -16.23
C ILE A 88 -17.19 0.14 -15.55
N MET A 89 -17.26 1.39 -16.01
CA MET A 89 -16.55 2.51 -15.40
C MET A 89 -17.00 2.76 -13.96
N ALA A 90 -18.30 2.76 -13.67
CA ALA A 90 -18.79 2.93 -12.31
C ALA A 90 -18.33 1.80 -11.36
N MET A 91 -18.29 0.56 -11.84
CA MET A 91 -17.79 -0.59 -11.09
C MET A 91 -16.27 -0.50 -10.89
N HIS A 92 -15.52 -0.12 -11.93
CA HIS A 92 -14.09 0.15 -11.85
C HIS A 92 -13.83 1.21 -10.77
N ASP A 93 -14.46 2.38 -10.89
CA ASP A 93 -14.24 3.51 -9.99
C ASP A 93 -14.58 3.17 -8.55
N PHE A 94 -15.64 2.39 -8.34
CA PHE A 94 -15.99 1.88 -7.03
C PHE A 94 -14.91 0.92 -6.48
N LEU A 95 -14.45 -0.05 -7.26
CA LEU A 95 -13.45 -1.03 -6.83
C LEU A 95 -12.08 -0.37 -6.55
N THR A 96 -11.71 0.66 -7.33
CA THR A 96 -10.44 1.37 -7.21
C THR A 96 -10.54 2.63 -6.35
N PHE A 97 -11.67 2.87 -5.69
CA PHE A 97 -11.87 4.05 -4.85
C PHE A 97 -10.92 4.04 -3.64
N THR A 98 -10.37 5.21 -3.29
CA THR A 98 -9.34 5.40 -2.26
C THR A 98 -9.69 4.71 -0.94
N SER A 99 -10.92 4.84 -0.45
CA SER A 99 -11.31 4.23 0.83
C SER A 99 -11.40 2.70 0.77
N ASN A 100 -11.71 2.12 -0.38
CA ASN A 100 -11.72 0.67 -0.57
C ASN A 100 -10.29 0.13 -0.58
N LEU A 101 -9.39 0.78 -1.31
CA LEU A 101 -7.97 0.41 -1.34
C LEU A 101 -7.31 0.58 0.03
N GLU A 102 -7.62 1.65 0.76
CA GLU A 102 -7.17 1.85 2.14
C GLU A 102 -7.64 0.71 3.05
N THR A 103 -8.93 0.35 2.96
CA THR A 103 -9.52 -0.72 3.75
C THR A 103 -8.83 -2.05 3.47
N VAL A 104 -8.59 -2.37 2.19
CA VAL A 104 -7.84 -3.57 1.79
C VAL A 104 -6.43 -3.53 2.37
N GLY A 105 -5.69 -2.43 2.20
CA GLY A 105 -4.34 -2.24 2.74
C GLY A 105 -4.26 -2.49 4.25
N LYS A 106 -5.23 -1.98 5.02
CA LYS A 106 -5.31 -2.23 6.46
C LYS A 106 -5.54 -3.71 6.78
N HIS A 107 -6.44 -4.38 6.06
CA HIS A 107 -6.80 -5.77 6.33
C HIS A 107 -5.73 -6.78 5.93
N ILE A 108 -4.91 -6.49 4.92
CA ILE A 108 -3.76 -7.35 4.55
C ILE A 108 -2.56 -7.15 5.48
N GLY A 109 -2.61 -6.15 6.37
CA GLY A 109 -1.55 -5.84 7.32
C GLY A 109 -0.44 -4.96 6.75
N LEU A 110 -0.74 -4.17 5.71
CA LEU A 110 0.21 -3.23 5.12
C LEU A 110 0.71 -2.20 6.15
N GLY A 111 -0.15 -1.79 7.09
CA GLY A 111 0.20 -0.84 8.16
C GLY A 111 1.24 -1.33 9.16
N ASP A 112 1.51 -2.64 9.20
CA ASP A 112 2.59 -3.18 10.03
C ASP A 112 3.96 -3.04 9.35
N LEU A 113 3.98 -3.02 8.02
CA LEU A 113 5.18 -2.99 7.20
C LEU A 113 5.56 -1.57 6.73
N MET A 114 4.59 -0.67 6.65
CA MET A 114 4.81 0.69 6.18
C MET A 114 5.63 1.50 7.19
N LEU A 115 6.71 2.10 6.70
CA LEU A 115 7.44 3.15 7.40
C LEU A 115 6.78 4.50 7.12
N CYS A 116 6.04 5.02 8.10
CA CYS A 116 5.42 6.36 8.06
C CYS A 116 6.01 7.26 9.15
N SER A 117 6.09 8.57 8.88
CA SER A 117 6.41 9.61 9.87
C SER A 117 5.29 9.85 10.88
N ASP A 118 4.07 9.45 10.52
CA ASP A 118 2.84 9.73 11.26
C ASP A 118 2.10 8.42 11.56
N PHE A 119 1.61 8.28 12.79
CA PHE A 119 0.91 7.09 13.24
C PHE A 119 -0.42 7.42 13.93
N PRO A 120 -1.55 6.79 13.53
CA PRO A 120 -1.70 5.91 12.36
C PRO A 120 -1.47 6.67 11.04
N CYS A 121 -0.94 6.01 10.00
CA CYS A 121 -0.68 6.67 8.71
C CYS A 121 -1.97 7.22 8.09
N GLU A 122 -1.87 8.33 7.36
CA GLU A 122 -2.97 8.92 6.60
C GLU A 122 -3.46 7.97 5.50
N SER A 123 -4.74 8.07 5.13
CA SER A 123 -5.38 7.24 4.10
C SER A 123 -4.60 7.24 2.78
N GLU A 124 -4.09 8.41 2.37
CA GLU A 124 -3.31 8.56 1.15
C GLU A 124 -2.02 7.72 1.17
N THR A 125 -1.39 7.58 2.34
CA THR A 125 -0.18 6.78 2.51
C THR A 125 -0.45 5.29 2.32
N TYR A 126 -1.59 4.80 2.81
CA TYR A 126 -2.01 3.40 2.58
C TYR A 126 -2.22 3.12 1.10
N VAL A 127 -2.97 3.98 0.41
CA VAL A 127 -3.29 3.79 -1.00
C VAL A 127 -2.04 3.87 -1.87
N LYS A 128 -1.20 4.88 -1.66
CA LYS A 128 0.07 5.01 -2.39
C LYS A 128 0.99 3.82 -2.15
N SER A 129 1.02 3.29 -0.93
CA SER A 129 1.91 2.16 -0.62
C SER A 129 1.38 0.84 -1.16
N LEU A 130 0.05 0.65 -1.20
CA LEU A 130 -0.56 -0.50 -1.85
C LEU A 130 -0.29 -0.50 -3.35
N MET A 131 -0.41 0.67 -3.99
CA MET A 131 -0.13 0.82 -5.43
C MET A 131 1.33 0.57 -5.79
N LYS A 132 2.28 0.70 -4.87
CA LYS A 132 3.70 0.37 -5.12
C LYS A 132 3.98 -1.14 -5.16
N GLN A 133 3.09 -1.96 -4.61
CA GLN A 133 3.32 -3.40 -4.43
C GLN A 133 2.86 -4.25 -5.62
N LEU A 134 2.02 -3.67 -6.48
CA LEU A 134 1.44 -4.30 -7.67
C LEU A 134 2.20 -3.87 -8.92
#